data_AF-A0A0K0D0M5-F1
#
_entry.id   AF-A0A0K0D0M5-F1
#
_cell.length_a   1.000
_cell.length_b   1.000
_cell.length_c   1.000
_cell.angle_alpha   90.00
_cell.angle_beta   90.00
_cell.angle_gamma   90.00
#
_symmetry.space_group_name_H-M   'P 1'
#
loop_
_entity.id
_entity.type
_entity.pdbx_description
1 polymer ?
#
loop_
_entity_poly.entity_id
_entity_poly.type
_entity_poly.pdbx_seq_one_letter_code
_entity_poly.pdbx_strand_id
1 'polypeptide(L)'
;LDTIKAGQESEPFTPELTQALKNLWADSAISKAISRGNEFQLTESAPHFLSSIDRIAAKDYIPNEHDILLSRIKTTGIVEVKFQMKNVDFRVFDVGGQRSERKKWIHCFEDVNAIIFIAAISEYDQVLFEDETTPNTDQNVIRLQIAWKYVITIIGAQTYEEATAFIEEKFEGLNANPEKTIYMHQTCATDTNQVQIILDSVIDMIIQANLQGCGLY
;
A
#
# COMPACT_ATOMS: atom_id res chain seq x y z
N LEU A 1 -13.92 -6.75 14.25
CA LEU A 1 -14.25 -5.32 14.05
C LEU A 1 -13.95 -4.59 15.34
N ASP A 2 -12.66 -4.36 15.62
CA ASP A 2 -12.27 -3.42 16.67
C ASP A 2 -12.66 -2.04 16.17
N THR A 3 -13.82 -1.59 16.67
CA THR A 3 -14.41 -0.30 16.38
C THR A 3 -13.38 0.78 16.72
N ILE A 4 -13.17 1.71 15.78
CA ILE A 4 -12.44 2.96 15.99
C ILE A 4 -12.93 3.55 17.32
N LYS A 5 -12.14 3.42 18.39
CA LYS A 5 -12.42 4.12 19.63
C LYS A 5 -12.19 5.58 19.32
N ALA A 6 -13.21 6.41 19.51
CA ALA A 6 -13.09 7.85 19.35
C ALA A 6 -11.83 8.34 20.09
N GLY A 7 -10.86 8.87 19.33
CA GLY A 7 -9.67 9.47 19.91
C GLY A 7 -10.01 10.77 20.63
N GLN A 8 -9.05 11.36 21.35
CA GLN A 8 -9.22 12.67 22.00
C GLN A 8 -9.45 13.81 20.99
N GLU A 9 -9.28 13.55 19.69
CA GLU A 9 -9.51 14.46 18.57
C GLU A 9 -10.91 14.27 17.94
N SER A 10 -11.93 13.91 18.73
CA SER A 10 -13.30 13.73 18.25
C SER A 10 -14.12 15.02 18.18
N GLU A 11 -13.54 16.15 18.57
CA GLU A 11 -14.22 17.44 18.51
C GLU A 11 -14.31 17.92 17.04
N PRO A 12 -15.48 18.42 16.60
CA PRO A 12 -15.62 18.98 15.26
C PRO A 12 -14.62 20.10 15.01
N PHE A 13 -14.19 20.28 13.75
CA PHE A 13 -13.34 21.40 13.38
C PHE A 13 -14.03 22.73 13.74
N THR A 14 -13.27 23.64 14.35
CA THR A 14 -13.78 24.98 14.61
C THR A 14 -13.89 25.75 13.28
N PRO A 15 -14.81 26.72 13.16
CA PRO A 15 -14.91 27.55 11.96
C PRO A 15 -13.60 28.23 11.60
N GLU A 16 -12.83 28.65 12.61
CA GLU A 16 -11.53 29.30 12.43
C GLU A 16 -10.50 28.32 11.84
N LEU A 17 -10.46 27.07 12.31
CA LEU A 17 -9.58 26.03 11.78
C LEU A 17 -9.95 25.68 10.34
N THR A 18 -11.24 25.47 10.06
CA THR A 18 -11.75 25.18 8.72
C THR A 18 -11.36 26.29 7.75
N GLN A 19 -11.55 27.55 8.13
CA GLN A 19 -11.17 28.68 7.28
C GLN A 19 -9.64 28.80 7.10
N ALA A 20 -8.86 28.53 8.14
CA ALA A 20 -7.40 28.53 8.05
C ALA A 20 -6.88 27.46 7.08
N LEU A 21 -7.42 26.23 7.15
CA LEU A 21 -7.06 25.15 6.24
C LEU A 21 -7.43 25.47 4.78
N LYS A 22 -8.59 26.10 4.55
CA LYS A 22 -9.01 26.55 3.22
C LYS A 22 -8.09 27.62 2.65
N ASN A 23 -7.72 28.60 3.46
CA ASN A 23 -6.80 29.67 3.05
C ASN A 23 -5.43 29.10 2.70
N LEU A 24 -4.94 28.15 3.52
CA LEU A 24 -3.70 27.44 3.27
C LEU A 24 -3.76 26.67 1.94
N TRP A 25 -4.80 25.86 1.73
CA TRP A 25 -4.98 25.07 0.50
C TRP A 25 -5.07 25.93 -0.76
N ALA A 26 -5.68 27.11 -0.66
CA ALA A 26 -5.80 28.06 -1.77
C ALA A 26 -4.47 28.77 -2.12
N ASP A 27 -3.44 28.69 -1.26
CA ASP A 27 -2.15 29.31 -1.52
C ASP A 27 -1.37 28.54 -2.59
N SER A 28 -0.96 29.24 -3.64
CA SER A 28 -0.11 28.69 -4.71
C SER A 28 1.22 28.10 -4.21
N ALA A 29 1.73 28.57 -3.07
CA ALA A 29 2.91 28.02 -2.43
C ALA A 29 2.69 26.57 -1.95
N ILE A 30 1.47 26.24 -1.50
CA ILE A 30 1.11 24.88 -1.07
C ILE A 30 1.05 23.94 -2.26
N SER A 31 0.46 24.36 -3.38
CA SER A 31 0.50 23.56 -4.62
C SER A 31 1.94 23.27 -5.09
N LYS A 32 2.83 24.28 -5.02
CA LYS A 32 4.27 24.12 -5.34
C LYS A 32 5.00 23.22 -4.34
N ALA A 33 4.64 23.27 -3.07
CA ALA A 33 5.20 22.37 -2.06
C ALA A 33 4.78 20.92 -2.33
N ILE A 34 3.51 20.70 -2.66
CA ILE A 34 2.97 19.37 -2.96
C ILE A 34 3.59 18.76 -4.21
N SER A 35 3.88 19.55 -5.25
CA SER A 35 4.60 19.04 -6.44
C SER A 35 6.04 18.60 -6.13
N ARG A 36 6.57 19.00 -4.97
CA ARG A 36 7.87 18.60 -4.44
C ARG A 36 7.69 17.66 -3.24
N GLY A 37 6.53 17.01 -3.14
CA GLY A 37 6.14 16.18 -2.01
C GLY A 37 7.07 15.01 -1.76
N ASN A 38 7.83 14.57 -2.78
CA ASN A 38 8.88 13.55 -2.65
C ASN A 38 10.11 14.01 -1.86
N GLU A 39 10.30 15.32 -1.65
CA GLU A 39 11.40 15.87 -0.85
C GLU A 39 11.15 15.77 0.67
N PHE A 40 9.93 15.41 1.09
CA PHE A 40 9.55 15.31 2.50
C PHE A 40 8.47 14.24 2.70
N GLN A 41 8.05 14.02 3.95
CA GLN A 41 7.04 13.00 4.27
C GLN A 41 5.64 13.61 4.16
N LEU A 42 5.11 13.67 2.94
CA LEU A 42 3.72 14.07 2.69
C LEU A 42 2.84 12.83 2.50
N THR A 43 1.63 12.84 3.08
CA THR A 43 0.66 11.78 2.81
C THR A 43 -0.03 12.05 1.46
N GLU A 44 0.01 11.09 0.54
CA GLU A 44 -0.55 11.23 -0.82
C GLU A 44 -2.05 11.57 -0.84
N SER A 45 -2.80 11.20 0.21
CA SER A 45 -4.22 11.53 0.34
C SER A 45 -4.50 12.97 0.79
N ALA A 46 -3.47 13.75 1.17
CA ALA A 46 -3.65 15.12 1.65
C ALA A 46 -4.43 16.03 0.67
N PRO A 47 -4.16 16.02 -0.66
CA PRO A 47 -4.93 16.81 -1.61
C PRO A 47 -6.43 16.51 -1.64
N HIS A 48 -6.80 15.22 -1.50
CA HIS A 48 -8.21 14.81 -1.47
C HIS A 48 -8.94 15.39 -0.25
N PHE A 49 -8.34 15.24 0.94
CA PHE A 49 -8.92 15.75 2.17
C PHE A 49 -8.93 17.29 2.21
N LEU A 50 -7.85 17.95 1.79
CA LEU A 50 -7.76 19.41 1.78
C LEU A 50 -8.69 20.05 0.72
N SER A 51 -8.92 19.39 -0.41
CA SER A 51 -9.92 19.85 -1.39
C SER A 51 -11.36 19.65 -0.90
N SER A 52 -11.57 18.77 0.09
CA SER A 52 -12.88 18.40 0.61
C SER A 52 -13.16 18.97 2.01
N ILE A 53 -12.40 19.98 2.47
CA ILE A 53 -12.48 20.53 3.83
C ILE A 53 -13.91 20.91 4.22
N ASP A 54 -14.66 21.56 3.32
CA ASP A 54 -16.04 21.98 3.63
C ASP A 54 -16.96 20.78 3.94
N ARG A 55 -16.76 19.66 3.24
CA ARG A 55 -17.50 18.41 3.50
C ARG A 55 -17.06 17.76 4.80
N ILE A 56 -15.74 17.67 5.03
CA ILE A 56 -15.16 16.98 6.18
C ILE A 56 -15.40 17.73 7.49
N ALA A 57 -15.41 19.06 7.45
CA ALA A 57 -15.69 19.91 8.60
C ALA A 57 -17.19 20.06 8.92
N ALA A 58 -18.08 19.49 8.12
CA ALA A 58 -19.52 19.53 8.37
C ALA A 58 -19.86 18.76 9.66
N LYS A 59 -20.82 19.27 10.44
CA LYS A 59 -21.22 18.67 11.73
C LYS A 59 -21.80 17.27 11.58
N ASP A 60 -22.40 17.00 10.42
CA ASP A 60 -23.03 15.75 10.02
C ASP A 60 -22.17 14.96 9.01
N TYR A 61 -20.86 15.24 8.96
CA TYR A 61 -19.95 14.52 8.07
C TYR A 61 -19.98 13.01 8.36
N ILE A 62 -20.22 12.24 7.30
CA ILE A 62 -20.09 10.79 7.28
C ILE A 62 -19.07 10.45 6.18
N PRO A 63 -17.97 9.74 6.49
CA PRO A 63 -17.00 9.33 5.49
C PRO A 63 -17.62 8.48 4.39
N ASN A 64 -17.31 8.79 3.14
CA ASN A 64 -17.64 7.90 2.02
C ASN A 64 -16.57 6.80 1.86
N GLU A 65 -16.81 5.85 0.97
CA GLU A 65 -15.86 4.75 0.70
C GLU A 65 -14.46 5.27 0.30
N HIS A 66 -14.39 6.34 -0.49
CA HIS A 66 -13.12 6.91 -0.92
C HIS A 66 -12.35 7.55 0.26
N ASP A 67 -13.04 8.21 1.19
CA ASP A 67 -12.45 8.75 2.42
C ASP A 67 -11.90 7.62 3.29
N ILE A 68 -12.63 6.50 3.40
CA ILE A 68 -12.19 5.31 4.14
C ILE A 68 -10.94 4.71 3.50
N LEU A 69 -10.93 4.52 2.18
CA LEU A 69 -9.81 3.94 1.44
C LEU A 69 -8.55 4.81 1.48
N LEU A 70 -8.71 6.13 1.52
CA LEU A 70 -7.59 7.09 1.60
C LEU A 70 -7.17 7.44 3.03
N SER A 71 -7.92 6.97 4.04
CA SER A 71 -7.58 7.18 5.43
C SER A 71 -6.37 6.34 5.82
N ARG A 72 -5.31 6.99 6.30
CA ARG A 72 -4.08 6.32 6.70
C ARG A 72 -4.10 6.01 8.19
N ILE A 73 -4.28 4.73 8.52
CA ILE A 73 -4.08 4.21 9.87
C ILE A 73 -2.93 3.22 9.82
N LYS A 74 -1.89 3.45 10.63
CA LYS A 74 -0.76 2.53 10.71
C LYS A 74 -1.25 1.20 11.28
N THR A 75 -1.20 0.13 10.49
CA THR A 75 -1.44 -1.23 10.99
C THR A 75 -0.40 -1.56 12.06
N THR A 76 -0.87 -1.91 13.25
CA THR A 76 -0.03 -2.38 14.35
C THR A 76 -0.47 -3.77 14.75
N GLY A 77 0.49 -4.67 14.92
CA GLY A 77 0.21 -6.08 15.20
C GLY A 77 -0.23 -6.86 13.96
N ILE A 78 -1.09 -7.85 14.22
CA ILE A 78 -1.58 -8.83 13.24
C ILE A 78 -3.10 -8.79 13.34
N VAL A 79 -3.76 -8.58 12.21
CA VAL A 79 -5.22 -8.60 12.11
C VAL A 79 -5.63 -9.80 11.28
N GLU A 80 -6.55 -10.60 11.80
CA GLU A 80 -7.08 -11.76 11.11
C GLU A 80 -8.47 -11.45 10.55
N VAL A 81 -8.67 -11.74 9.26
CA VAL A 81 -9.95 -11.63 8.57
C VAL A 81 -10.33 -12.99 8.01
N LYS A 82 -11.56 -13.42 8.29
CA LYS A 82 -12.15 -14.64 7.73
C LYS A 82 -13.32 -14.30 6.84
N PHE A 83 -13.33 -14.86 5.64
CA PHE A 83 -14.46 -14.73 4.72
C PHE A 83 -14.50 -15.94 3.80
N GLN A 84 -15.63 -16.13 3.12
CA GLN A 84 -15.80 -17.20 2.15
C GLN A 84 -15.97 -16.60 0.76
N MET A 85 -15.28 -17.14 -0.22
CA MET A 85 -15.37 -16.71 -1.62
C MET A 85 -15.29 -17.93 -2.54
N LYS A 86 -16.23 -18.05 -3.50
CA LYS A 86 -16.33 -19.20 -4.42
C LYS A 86 -16.28 -20.57 -3.69
N ASN A 87 -16.95 -20.66 -2.53
CA ASN A 87 -16.95 -21.83 -1.64
C ASN A 87 -15.58 -22.21 -1.04
N VAL A 88 -14.59 -21.34 -1.12
CA VAL A 88 -13.30 -21.48 -0.43
C VAL A 88 -13.30 -20.58 0.81
N ASP A 89 -12.94 -21.14 1.95
CA ASP A 89 -12.76 -20.39 3.19
C ASP A 89 -11.38 -19.73 3.21
N PHE A 90 -11.36 -18.40 3.27
CA PHE A 90 -10.16 -17.60 3.40
C PHE A 90 -9.91 -17.22 4.85
N ARG A 91 -8.66 -17.37 5.26
CA ARG A 91 -8.10 -16.84 6.51
C ARG A 91 -6.93 -15.94 6.15
N VAL A 92 -7.17 -14.63 6.08
CA VAL A 92 -6.17 -13.62 5.69
C VAL A 92 -5.62 -12.96 6.94
N PHE A 93 -4.29 -12.86 7.01
CA PHE A 93 -3.59 -12.14 8.05
C PHE A 93 -2.99 -10.86 7.47
N ASP A 94 -3.51 -9.71 7.89
CA ASP A 94 -2.90 -8.41 7.62
C ASP A 94 -1.85 -8.11 8.70
N VAL A 95 -0.63 -7.83 8.27
CA VAL A 95 0.53 -7.64 9.14
C VAL A 95 1.18 -6.29 8.87
N GLY A 96 1.53 -5.56 9.93
CA GLY A 96 2.22 -4.28 9.78
C GLY A 96 3.56 -4.42 9.02
N GLY A 97 3.78 -3.56 8.02
CA GLY A 97 4.98 -3.59 7.15
C GLY A 97 6.20 -2.79 7.65
N GLN A 98 6.01 -1.94 8.67
CA GLN A 98 7.08 -1.13 9.28
C GLN A 98 8.14 -2.02 9.94
N ARG A 99 9.41 -1.56 9.99
CA ARG A 99 10.54 -2.37 10.49
C ARG A 99 10.31 -2.88 11.92
N SER A 100 9.67 -2.07 12.77
CA SER A 100 9.29 -2.44 14.14
C SER A 100 8.31 -3.61 14.20
N GLU A 101 7.45 -3.77 13.19
CA GLU A 101 6.39 -4.78 13.13
C GLU A 101 6.86 -6.10 12.49
N ARG A 102 7.88 -6.07 11.62
CA ARG A 102 8.40 -7.25 10.89
C ARG A 102 8.84 -8.41 11.78
N LYS A 103 9.27 -8.14 13.02
CA LYS A 103 9.60 -9.20 13.99
C LYS A 103 8.40 -10.09 14.34
N LYS A 104 7.18 -9.60 14.15
CA LYS A 104 5.93 -10.33 14.45
C LYS A 104 5.51 -11.26 13.31
N TRP A 105 6.04 -11.08 12.10
CA TRP A 105 5.62 -11.85 10.92
C TRP A 105 5.81 -13.36 11.07
N ILE A 106 6.85 -13.78 11.82
CA ILE A 106 7.13 -15.20 12.06
C ILE A 106 5.96 -15.93 12.72
N HIS A 107 5.09 -15.22 13.45
CA HIS A 107 3.91 -15.79 14.09
C HIS A 107 2.76 -16.08 13.11
N CYS A 108 2.86 -15.63 11.87
CA CYS A 108 1.82 -15.79 10.84
C CYS A 108 2.24 -16.73 9.71
N PHE A 109 3.50 -17.21 9.68
CA PHE A 109 4.03 -17.97 8.54
C PHE A 109 3.87 -19.50 8.67
N GLU A 110 3.27 -19.98 9.76
CA GLU A 110 2.96 -21.41 9.90
C GLU A 110 1.70 -21.75 9.10
N ASP A 111 1.77 -22.83 8.31
CA ASP A 111 0.67 -23.36 7.47
C ASP A 111 0.03 -22.36 6.48
N VAL A 112 0.82 -21.43 5.96
CA VAL A 112 0.36 -20.47 4.93
C VAL A 112 0.33 -21.12 3.54
N ASN A 113 -0.82 -21.06 2.86
CA ASN A 113 -0.96 -21.54 1.49
C ASN A 113 -0.38 -20.57 0.44
N ALA A 114 -0.45 -19.26 0.71
CA ALA A 114 -0.06 -18.20 -0.23
C ALA A 114 0.44 -16.97 0.52
N ILE A 115 1.45 -16.28 -0.04
CA ILE A 115 1.89 -14.96 0.44
C ILE A 115 1.49 -13.93 -0.62
N ILE A 116 0.64 -12.98 -0.24
CA ILE A 116 0.34 -11.80 -1.05
C ILE A 116 1.31 -10.72 -0.62
N PHE A 117 2.22 -10.35 -1.52
CA PHE A 117 3.21 -9.32 -1.26
C PHE A 117 2.85 -8.04 -2.03
N ILE A 118 2.78 -6.90 -1.33
CA ILE A 118 2.38 -5.61 -1.91
C ILE A 118 3.58 -4.68 -1.94
N ALA A 119 3.79 -4.02 -3.08
CA ALA A 119 4.84 -3.03 -3.29
C ALA A 119 4.26 -1.71 -3.81
N ALA A 120 4.57 -0.61 -3.13
CA ALA A 120 4.25 0.73 -3.62
C ALA A 120 5.28 1.15 -4.67
N ILE A 121 4.98 0.89 -5.94
CA ILE A 121 5.88 1.22 -7.05
C ILE A 121 5.94 2.74 -7.34
N SER A 122 4.93 3.50 -6.91
CA SER A 122 4.86 4.96 -7.04
C SER A 122 5.80 5.69 -6.09
N GLU A 123 6.24 5.06 -4.99
CA GLU A 123 7.12 5.66 -3.98
C GLU A 123 8.62 5.54 -4.35
N TYR A 124 8.94 5.32 -5.64
CA TYR A 124 10.30 5.03 -6.08
C TYR A 124 11.31 6.16 -5.80
N ASP A 125 10.83 7.40 -5.74
CA ASP A 125 11.62 8.62 -5.50
C ASP A 125 11.51 9.12 -4.05
N GLN A 126 10.89 8.34 -3.17
CA GLN A 126 10.68 8.69 -1.77
C GLN A 126 11.67 7.97 -0.84
N VAL A 127 11.91 8.58 0.32
CA VAL A 127 12.68 7.97 1.41
C VAL A 127 11.75 7.31 2.43
N LEU A 128 12.23 6.25 3.07
CA LEU A 128 11.48 5.60 4.14
C LEU A 128 11.32 6.53 5.33
N PHE A 129 10.10 6.63 5.88
CA PHE A 129 9.84 7.38 7.11
C PHE A 129 10.75 6.97 8.28
N GLU A 130 11.13 5.70 8.34
CA GLU A 130 11.97 5.14 9.40
C GLU A 130 13.48 5.42 9.21
N ASP A 131 13.88 6.10 8.14
CA ASP A 131 15.29 6.27 7.75
C ASP A 131 15.58 7.63 7.07
N GLU A 132 15.62 8.69 7.87
CA GLU A 132 15.97 10.05 7.40
C GLU A 132 17.45 10.21 7.04
N THR A 133 18.29 9.23 7.41
CA THR A 133 19.76 9.37 7.39
C THR A 133 20.43 8.88 6.12
N THR A 134 19.70 8.21 5.22
CA THR A 134 20.30 7.68 3.99
C THR A 134 20.16 8.71 2.87
N PRO A 135 21.22 9.47 2.52
CA PRO A 135 21.11 10.59 1.59
C PRO A 135 20.61 10.13 0.21
N ASN A 136 19.82 10.99 -0.43
CA ASN A 136 19.26 10.82 -1.77
C ASN A 136 20.34 11.12 -2.83
N THR A 137 21.52 10.49 -2.75
CA THR A 137 22.69 10.87 -3.55
C THR A 137 22.61 10.48 -5.03
N ASP A 138 21.66 9.63 -5.43
CA ASP A 138 21.54 9.18 -6.81
C ASP A 138 20.10 9.35 -7.32
N GLN A 139 19.89 10.35 -8.18
CA GLN A 139 18.61 10.66 -8.85
C GLN A 139 18.04 9.54 -9.74
N ASN A 140 18.74 8.41 -9.88
CA ASN A 140 18.38 7.28 -10.74
C ASN A 140 18.16 5.96 -9.95
N VAL A 141 17.86 6.06 -8.65
CA VAL A 141 17.74 4.90 -7.76
C VAL A 141 16.30 4.73 -7.31
N ILE A 142 15.65 3.66 -7.79
CA ILE A 142 14.39 3.18 -7.26
C ILE A 142 14.68 2.37 -5.99
N ARG A 143 14.19 2.86 -4.85
CA ARG A 143 14.19 2.10 -3.60
C ARG A 143 12.81 1.48 -3.42
N LEU A 144 12.60 0.29 -3.99
CA LEU A 144 11.42 -0.49 -3.65
C LEU A 144 11.53 -0.90 -2.17
N GLN A 145 10.47 -0.68 -1.40
CA GLN A 145 10.36 -0.95 0.05
C GLN A 145 10.54 -2.44 0.44
N ILE A 146 10.80 -3.27 -0.57
CA ILE A 146 10.77 -4.73 -0.60
C ILE A 146 12.02 -5.35 0.02
N ALA A 147 13.20 -4.77 -0.18
CA ALA A 147 14.42 -5.27 0.43
C ALA A 147 15.53 -4.23 0.27
N TRP A 148 16.10 -3.79 1.39
CA TRP A 148 17.31 -2.95 1.46
C TRP A 148 18.50 -3.46 0.63
N LYS A 149 18.44 -4.70 0.14
CA LYS A 149 19.54 -5.37 -0.57
C LYS A 149 19.60 -5.05 -2.07
N TYR A 150 18.52 -4.58 -2.70
CA TYR A 150 18.46 -4.42 -4.15
C TYR A 150 18.04 -3.00 -4.53
N VAL A 151 19.02 -2.23 -4.98
CA VAL A 151 18.83 -0.95 -5.65
C VAL A 151 18.47 -1.24 -7.10
N ILE A 152 17.32 -0.76 -7.54
CA ILE A 152 16.82 -0.97 -8.90
C ILE A 152 17.01 0.35 -9.67
N THR A 153 17.75 0.32 -10.77
CA THR A 153 18.01 1.51 -11.62
C THR A 153 17.38 1.28 -12.98
N ILE A 154 16.30 2.01 -13.30
CA ILE A 154 15.71 1.95 -14.65
C ILE A 154 16.68 2.62 -15.63
N ILE A 155 17.11 1.88 -16.64
CA ILE A 155 17.86 2.40 -17.79
C ILE A 155 16.99 2.14 -19.01
N GLY A 156 16.35 3.17 -19.58
CA GLY A 156 15.37 2.98 -20.67
C GLY A 156 14.43 4.17 -20.86
N ALA A 157 13.42 4.01 -21.72
CA ALA A 157 12.41 5.04 -21.90
C ALA A 157 11.55 5.14 -20.62
N GLN A 158 11.12 6.36 -20.32
CA GLN A 158 10.41 6.68 -19.08
C GLN A 158 8.89 6.57 -19.28
N THR A 159 8.43 5.46 -19.85
CA THR A 159 7.01 5.15 -20.01
C THR A 159 6.54 4.28 -18.86
N TYR A 160 5.23 4.31 -18.57
CA TYR A 160 4.62 3.49 -17.52
C TYR A 160 4.85 1.99 -17.80
N GLU A 161 4.69 1.58 -19.06
CA GLU A 161 4.82 0.20 -19.49
C GLU A 161 6.25 -0.33 -19.33
N GLU A 162 7.26 0.45 -19.70
CA GLU A 162 8.67 0.05 -19.54
C GLU A 162 9.08 0.04 -18.06
N ALA A 163 8.63 1.00 -17.27
CA ALA A 163 8.95 1.08 -15.85
C ALA A 163 8.35 -0.10 -15.06
N THR A 164 7.10 -0.46 -15.36
CA THR A 164 6.42 -1.60 -14.72
C THR A 164 7.05 -2.93 -15.13
N ALA A 165 7.28 -3.15 -16.42
CA ALA A 165 7.96 -4.35 -16.92
C ALA A 165 9.37 -4.52 -16.30
N PHE A 166 10.11 -3.43 -16.14
CA PHE A 166 11.41 -3.47 -15.49
C PHE A 166 11.34 -3.87 -14.02
N ILE A 167 10.36 -3.34 -13.26
CA ILE A 167 10.15 -3.72 -11.86
C ILE A 167 9.76 -5.19 -11.74
N GLU A 168 8.87 -5.66 -12.62
CA GLU A 168 8.45 -7.05 -12.71
C GLU A 168 9.64 -8.00 -12.96
N GLU A 169 10.46 -7.71 -13.97
CA GLU A 169 11.67 -8.49 -14.27
C GLU A 169 12.63 -8.54 -13.07
N LYS A 170 12.83 -7.40 -12.39
CA LYS A 170 13.70 -7.34 -11.22
C LYS A 170 13.16 -8.14 -10.06
N PHE A 171 11.86 -8.09 -9.81
CA PHE A 171 11.23 -8.85 -8.72
C PHE A 171 11.26 -10.35 -9.01
N GLU A 172 10.98 -10.77 -10.24
CA GLU A 172 11.07 -12.15 -10.68
C GLU A 172 12.51 -12.69 -10.56
N GLY A 173 13.51 -11.87 -10.93
CA GLY A 173 14.93 -12.21 -10.77
C GLY A 173 15.39 -12.41 -9.33
N LEU A 174 14.60 -12.01 -8.32
CA LEU A 174 14.86 -12.31 -6.90
C LEU A 174 14.36 -13.70 -6.48
N ASN A 175 13.64 -14.40 -7.34
CA ASN A 175 13.15 -15.74 -7.04
C ASN A 175 14.30 -16.73 -6.93
N ALA A 176 14.62 -17.12 -5.69
CA ALA A 176 15.65 -18.12 -5.42
C ALA A 176 15.14 -19.57 -5.60
N ASN A 177 13.83 -19.78 -5.79
CA ASN A 177 13.24 -21.10 -5.93
C ASN A 177 12.45 -21.22 -7.25
N PRO A 178 12.99 -21.93 -8.26
CA PRO A 178 12.32 -22.07 -9.56
C PRO A 178 11.03 -22.90 -9.51
N GLU A 179 10.79 -23.68 -8.45
CA GLU A 179 9.55 -24.43 -8.25
C GLU A 179 8.41 -23.54 -7.75
N LYS A 180 8.72 -22.35 -7.23
CA LYS A 180 7.72 -21.37 -6.82
C LYS A 180 7.42 -20.43 -7.98
N THR A 181 6.18 -20.48 -8.46
CA THR A 181 5.65 -19.51 -9.42
C THR A 181 5.34 -18.19 -8.72
N ILE A 182 5.78 -17.08 -9.31
CA ILE A 182 5.43 -15.72 -8.86
C ILE A 182 4.33 -15.20 -9.78
N TYR A 183 3.18 -14.85 -9.20
CA TYR A 183 2.08 -14.20 -9.92
C TYR A 183 2.15 -12.70 -9.64
N MET A 184 2.31 -11.90 -10.70
CA MET A 184 2.41 -10.45 -10.59
C MET A 184 1.13 -9.81 -11.12
N HIS A 185 0.58 -8.89 -10.32
CA HIS A 185 -0.58 -8.09 -10.67
C HIS A 185 -0.25 -6.62 -10.44
N GLN A 186 -0.47 -5.80 -11.46
CA GLN A 186 -0.45 -4.35 -11.30
C GLN A 186 -1.78 -3.94 -10.69
N THR A 187 -1.74 -3.34 -9.50
CA THR A 187 -2.96 -3.02 -8.77
C THR A 187 -3.03 -1.59 -8.27
N CYS A 188 -4.22 -1.01 -8.30
CA CYS A 188 -4.58 0.19 -7.55
C CYS A 188 -5.34 -0.24 -6.29
N ALA A 189 -4.76 -0.02 -5.11
CA ALA A 189 -5.35 -0.46 -3.85
C ALA A 189 -6.71 0.19 -3.53
N THR A 190 -7.05 1.30 -4.20
CA THR A 190 -8.33 2.00 -4.06
C THR A 190 -9.38 1.55 -5.07
N ASP A 191 -9.03 0.67 -6.03
CA ASP A 191 -9.97 0.05 -6.96
C ASP A 191 -10.41 -1.32 -6.44
N THR A 192 -11.64 -1.37 -5.91
CA THR A 192 -12.21 -2.57 -5.31
C THR A 192 -12.40 -3.73 -6.31
N ASN A 193 -12.43 -3.46 -7.61
CA ASN A 193 -12.59 -4.52 -8.62
C ASN A 193 -11.33 -5.39 -8.75
N GLN A 194 -10.17 -4.88 -8.38
CA GLN A 194 -8.89 -5.56 -8.59
C GLN A 194 -8.58 -6.58 -7.50
N VAL A 195 -9.14 -6.41 -6.30
CA VAL A 195 -9.00 -7.38 -5.20
C VAL A 195 -9.53 -8.75 -5.61
N GLN A 196 -10.64 -8.79 -6.36
CA GLN A 196 -11.23 -10.03 -6.83
C GLN A 196 -10.28 -10.81 -7.77
N ILE A 197 -9.53 -10.10 -8.63
CA ILE A 197 -8.56 -10.68 -9.55
C ILE A 197 -7.41 -11.34 -8.79
N ILE A 198 -6.92 -10.69 -7.73
CA ILE A 198 -5.84 -11.23 -6.89
C ILE A 198 -6.32 -12.51 -6.18
N LEU A 199 -7.51 -12.47 -5.57
CA LEU A 199 -8.07 -13.61 -4.86
C LEU A 199 -8.35 -14.80 -5.79
N ASP A 200 -8.84 -14.53 -7.00
CA ASP A 200 -9.03 -15.57 -8.02
C ASP A 200 -7.70 -16.22 -8.41
N SER A 201 -6.63 -15.43 -8.55
CA SER A 201 -5.29 -15.95 -8.86
C SER A 201 -4.72 -16.81 -7.73
N VAL A 202 -5.02 -16.47 -6.47
CA VAL A 202 -4.67 -17.30 -5.30
C VAL A 202 -5.42 -18.63 -5.31
N ILE A 203 -6.72 -18.62 -5.67
CA ILE A 203 -7.51 -19.85 -5.80
C ILE A 203 -6.91 -20.75 -6.87
N ASP A 204 -6.61 -20.21 -8.04
CA ASP A 204 -6.03 -20.97 -9.15
C ASP A 204 -4.66 -21.57 -8.76
N MET A 205 -3.81 -20.80 -8.07
CA MET A 205 -2.53 -21.29 -7.56
C MET A 205 -2.70 -22.47 -6.59
N ILE A 206 -3.63 -22.37 -5.63
CA ILE A 206 -3.90 -23.44 -4.66
C ILE A 206 -4.44 -24.68 -5.36
N ILE A 207 -5.35 -24.52 -6.32
CA ILE A 207 -5.91 -25.64 -7.09
C ILE A 207 -4.80 -26.33 -7.90
N GLN A 208 -3.95 -25.56 -8.59
CA GLN A 208 -2.83 -26.11 -9.37
C GLN A 208 -1.86 -26.90 -8.50
N ALA A 209 -1.46 -26.36 -7.34
CA ALA A 209 -0.57 -27.04 -6.40
C ALA A 209 -1.19 -28.36 -5.87
N ASN A 210 -2.50 -28.35 -5.57
CA ASN A 210 -3.21 -29.56 -5.13
C ASN A 210 -3.31 -30.62 -6.24
N LEU A 211 -3.58 -30.21 -7.48
CA LEU A 211 -3.66 -31.15 -8.62
C LEU A 211 -2.31 -31.81 -8.91
N GLN A 212 -1.21 -31.05 -8.87
CA GLN A 212 0.15 -31.58 -8.99
C GLN A 212 0.46 -32.56 -7.85
N GLY A 213 0.11 -32.21 -6.60
CA GLY A 213 0.29 -33.09 -5.45
C GLY A 213 -0.48 -34.42 -5.54
N CYS A 214 -1.60 -34.44 -6.26
CA CYS A 214 -2.37 -35.65 -6.55
C CYS A 214 -1.93 -36.40 -7.81
N GLY A 215 -0.92 -35.91 -8.55
CA GLY A 215 -0.43 -36.54 -9.79
C GLY A 215 -1.38 -36.39 -10.99
N LEU A 216 -2.27 -35.39 -10.96
CA LEU A 216 -3.23 -35.11 -12.04
C LEU A 216 -2.74 -34.04 -13.03
N TYR A 217 -1.49 -33.59 -12.88
CA TYR A 217 -0.85 -32.55 -13.70
C TYR A 217 0.65 -32.80 -13.82
#